data_AF-A0A317YM73-F1
#
_entry.id   AF-A0A317YM73-F1
#
_cell.length_a   1.000
_cell.length_b   1.000
_cell.length_c   1.000
_cell.angle_alpha   90.00
_cell.angle_beta   90.00
_cell.angle_gamma   90.00
#
_symmetry.space_group_name_H-M   'P 1'
#
loop_
_entity.id
_entity.type
_entity.pdbx_description
1 polymer ?
#
loop_
_entity_poly.entity_id
_entity_poly.type
_entity_poly.pdbx_seq_one_letter_code
_entity_poly.pdbx_strand_id
1 'polypeptide(L)'
;MIARAEDAEKLNCKLHVDLTTAQARVAALESREAIAVEALKQAKDEHVQKLMEAYLVTHNQCRALRIQEPAPSNPVQPMRAEDPQTLEGHPVSIREKKAWELPEGSIVLEGIPVFPQAMISKSTPSPPKIPARVV
;
A
#
# COMPACT_ATOMS: atom_id res chain seq x y z
N MET A 1 7.68 -57.68 -44.73
CA MET A 1 8.45 -57.16 -43.57
C MET A 1 9.10 -55.81 -43.87
N ILE A 2 9.71 -55.62 -45.05
CA ILE A 2 10.44 -54.39 -45.45
C ILE A 2 9.59 -53.12 -45.38
N ALA A 3 8.37 -53.10 -45.96
CA ALA A 3 7.51 -51.91 -45.96
C ALA A 3 7.18 -51.37 -44.54
N ARG A 4 7.02 -52.25 -43.55
CA ARG A 4 6.78 -51.83 -42.16
C ARG A 4 8.01 -51.18 -41.51
N ALA A 5 9.21 -51.58 -41.89
CA ALA A 5 10.44 -50.98 -41.38
C ALA A 5 10.65 -49.57 -41.94
N GLU A 6 10.39 -49.38 -43.24
CA GLU A 6 10.47 -48.07 -43.90
C GLU A 6 9.49 -47.04 -43.31
N ASP A 7 8.25 -47.46 -43.02
CA ASP A 7 7.27 -46.57 -42.40
C ASP A 7 7.65 -46.19 -40.97
N ALA A 8 8.26 -47.11 -40.21
CA ALA A 8 8.78 -46.82 -38.87
C ALA A 8 9.95 -45.83 -38.91
N GLU A 9 10.84 -45.95 -39.90
CA GLU A 9 11.97 -45.02 -40.08
C GLU A 9 11.49 -43.62 -40.47
N LYS A 10 10.52 -43.50 -41.37
CA LYS A 10 9.87 -42.22 -41.69
C LYS A 10 9.24 -41.56 -40.47
N LEU A 11 8.55 -42.35 -39.63
CA LEU A 11 7.99 -41.86 -38.37
C LEU A 11 9.10 -41.42 -37.41
N ASN A 12 10.19 -42.16 -37.31
CA ASN A 12 11.32 -41.80 -36.45
C ASN A 12 11.95 -40.46 -36.88
N CYS A 13 12.21 -40.28 -38.18
CA CYS A 13 12.68 -39.00 -38.72
C CYS A 13 11.72 -37.86 -38.41
N LYS A 14 10.41 -38.07 -38.58
CA LYS A 14 9.39 -37.05 -38.27
C LYS A 14 9.40 -36.69 -36.78
N LEU A 15 9.43 -37.69 -35.89
CA LEU A 15 9.49 -37.46 -34.45
C LEU A 15 10.77 -36.73 -34.04
N HIS A 16 11.90 -37.00 -34.67
CA HIS A 16 13.15 -36.28 -34.41
C HIS A 16 13.05 -34.80 -34.79
N VAL A 17 12.45 -34.50 -35.94
CA VAL A 17 12.20 -33.10 -36.37
C VAL A 17 11.22 -32.40 -35.43
N ASP A 18 10.13 -33.08 -35.06
CA ASP A 18 9.12 -32.54 -34.14
C ASP A 18 9.72 -32.27 -32.76
N LEU A 19 10.54 -33.19 -32.25
CA LEU A 19 11.27 -33.04 -30.98
C LEU A 19 12.21 -31.82 -31.03
N THR A 20 13.01 -31.70 -32.09
CA THR A 20 13.95 -30.58 -32.26
C THR A 20 13.20 -29.24 -32.36
N THR A 21 12.09 -29.23 -33.08
CA THR A 21 11.22 -28.05 -33.21
C THR A 21 10.61 -27.67 -31.87
N ALA A 22 10.13 -28.64 -31.10
CA ALA A 22 9.60 -28.41 -29.77
C ALA A 22 10.68 -27.85 -28.83
N GLN A 23 11.90 -28.42 -28.85
CA GLN A 23 13.03 -27.92 -28.07
C GLN A 23 13.38 -26.47 -28.41
N ALA A 24 13.44 -26.11 -29.70
CA ALA A 24 13.69 -24.74 -30.13
C ALA A 24 12.60 -23.77 -29.65
N ARG A 25 11.33 -24.20 -29.64
CA ARG A 25 10.22 -23.40 -29.11
C ARG A 25 10.31 -23.22 -27.60
N VAL A 26 10.68 -24.26 -26.86
CA VAL A 26 10.90 -24.18 -25.40
C VAL A 26 12.00 -23.17 -25.10
N ALA A 27 13.17 -23.29 -25.74
CA ALA A 27 14.28 -22.35 -25.53
C ALA A 27 13.89 -20.89 -25.87
N ALA A 28 13.12 -20.69 -26.95
CA ALA A 28 12.62 -19.36 -27.32
C ALA A 28 11.62 -18.80 -26.30
N LEU A 29 10.77 -19.64 -25.72
CA LEU A 29 9.82 -19.22 -24.67
C LEU A 29 10.54 -18.90 -23.36
N GLU A 30 11.49 -19.73 -22.94
CA GLU A 30 12.32 -19.50 -21.76
C GLU A 30 13.10 -18.18 -21.88
N SER A 31 13.68 -17.90 -23.05
CA SER A 31 14.36 -16.62 -23.30
C SER A 31 13.38 -15.43 -23.23
N ARG A 32 12.18 -15.55 -23.79
CA ARG A 32 11.17 -14.49 -23.72
C ARG A 32 10.69 -14.25 -22.29
N GLU A 33 10.50 -15.31 -21.51
CA GLU A 33 10.12 -15.19 -20.10
C GLU A 33 11.22 -14.49 -19.29
N ALA A 34 12.49 -14.87 -19.49
CA ALA A 34 13.62 -14.20 -18.84
C ALA A 34 13.64 -12.70 -19.13
N ILE A 35 13.46 -12.31 -20.41
CA ILE A 35 13.40 -10.89 -20.81
C ILE A 35 12.21 -10.18 -20.15
N ALA A 36 11.03 -10.79 -20.13
CA ALA A 36 9.83 -10.19 -19.54
C ALA A 36 9.98 -10.00 -18.03
N VAL A 37 10.56 -10.97 -17.33
CA VAL A 37 10.83 -10.89 -15.88
C VAL A 37 11.83 -9.79 -15.57
N GLU A 38 12.90 -9.66 -16.36
CA GLU A 38 13.89 -8.60 -16.18
C GLU A 38 13.30 -7.21 -16.44
N ALA A 39 12.54 -7.04 -17.53
CA ALA A 39 11.85 -5.80 -17.83
C ALA A 39 10.87 -5.39 -16.72
N LEU A 40 10.15 -6.35 -16.13
CA LEU A 40 9.24 -6.08 -15.03
C LEU A 40 9.98 -5.63 -13.76
N LYS A 41 11.11 -6.26 -13.43
CA LYS A 41 11.96 -5.84 -12.31
C LYS A 41 12.44 -4.40 -12.51
N GLN A 42 13.01 -4.12 -13.69
CA GLN A 42 13.48 -2.79 -14.04
C GLN A 42 12.37 -1.73 -13.94
N ALA A 43 11.17 -2.02 -14.48
CA ALA A 43 10.04 -1.10 -14.41
C ALA A 43 9.60 -0.82 -12.97
N LYS A 44 9.65 -1.82 -12.08
CA LYS A 44 9.36 -1.64 -10.66
C LYS A 44 10.41 -0.79 -9.96
N ASP A 45 11.69 -1.03 -10.24
CA ASP A 45 12.78 -0.27 -9.65
C ASP A 45 12.72 1.20 -10.09
N GLU A 46 12.43 1.46 -11.36
CA GLU A 46 12.19 2.81 -11.87
C GLU A 46 10.98 3.49 -11.22
N HIS A 47 9.90 2.75 -10.96
CA HIS A 47 8.74 3.31 -10.29
C HIS A 47 9.04 3.67 -8.84
N VAL A 48 9.73 2.79 -8.11
CA VAL A 48 10.18 3.05 -6.74
C VAL A 48 11.11 4.26 -6.70
N GLN A 49 12.05 4.38 -7.65
CA GLN A 49 12.94 5.53 -7.76
C GLN A 49 12.16 6.83 -7.98
N LYS A 50 11.20 6.84 -8.92
CA LYS A 50 10.35 8.02 -9.17
C LYS A 50 9.52 8.40 -7.95
N LEU A 51 8.99 7.43 -7.21
CA LEU A 51 8.25 7.68 -5.97
C LEU A 51 9.15 8.27 -4.88
N MET A 52 10.38 7.75 -4.73
CA MET A 52 11.38 8.29 -3.81
C MET A 52 11.71 9.75 -4.13
N GLU A 53 11.97 10.06 -5.40
CA GLU A 53 12.26 11.41 -5.86
C GLU A 53 11.08 12.36 -5.62
N ALA A 54 9.86 11.96 -5.99
CA ALA A 54 8.66 12.75 -5.77
C ALA A 54 8.44 13.04 -4.27
N TYR A 55 8.62 12.02 -3.42
CA TYR A 55 8.51 12.18 -1.97
C TYR A 55 9.54 13.18 -1.43
N LEU A 56 10.81 13.05 -1.81
CA LEU A 56 11.86 13.94 -1.35
C LEU A 56 11.64 15.38 -1.81
N VAL A 57 11.22 15.59 -3.07
CA VAL A 57 10.90 16.91 -3.61
C VAL A 57 9.77 17.56 -2.82
N THR A 58 8.64 16.90 -2.68
CA THR A 58 7.48 17.46 -1.97
C THR A 58 7.76 17.66 -0.49
N HIS A 59 8.44 16.71 0.17
CA HIS A 59 8.80 16.84 1.58
C HIS A 59 9.72 18.05 1.82
N ASN A 60 10.73 18.24 0.97
CA ASN A 60 11.64 19.37 1.10
C ASN A 60 10.95 20.71 0.78
N GLN A 61 10.04 20.76 -0.19
CA GLN A 61 9.22 21.94 -0.44
C GLN A 61 8.37 22.31 0.80
N CYS A 62 7.67 21.35 1.41
CA CYS A 62 6.89 21.59 2.62
C CYS A 62 7.76 22.02 3.82
N ARG A 63 9.00 21.51 3.93
CA ARG A 63 9.96 21.97 4.94
C ARG A 63 10.43 23.41 4.66
N ALA A 64 10.75 23.73 3.41
CA ALA A 64 11.19 25.07 3.01
C ALA A 64 10.12 26.13 3.27
N LEU A 65 8.85 25.82 3.00
CA LEU A 65 7.73 26.71 3.31
C LEU A 65 7.57 26.96 4.82
N ARG A 66 7.65 25.90 5.65
CA ARG A 66 7.59 26.04 7.12
C ARG A 66 8.75 26.83 7.71
N ILE A 67 9.93 26.79 7.09
CA ILE A 67 11.09 27.57 7.54
C ILE A 67 10.95 29.06 7.16
N GLN A 68 10.33 29.34 6.01
CA GLN A 68 10.06 30.70 5.55
C GLN A 68 8.81 31.32 6.15
N GLU A 69 7.89 30.51 6.70
CA GLU A 69 6.71 30.98 7.39
C GLU A 69 7.16 31.83 8.59
N PRO A 70 6.92 33.15 8.58
CA PRO A 70 7.29 34.00 9.70
C PRO A 70 6.62 33.44 10.95
N ALA A 71 7.38 33.36 12.05
CA ALA A 71 6.76 33.10 13.35
C ALA A 71 5.54 34.03 13.48
N PRO A 72 4.35 33.51 13.82
CA PRO A 72 3.14 34.32 13.86
C PRO A 72 3.45 35.57 14.68
N SER A 73 3.26 36.74 14.07
CA SER A 73 3.71 38.05 14.58
C SER A 73 3.13 38.42 15.96
N ASN A 74 2.21 37.62 16.48
CA ASN A 74 1.71 37.69 17.83
C ASN A 74 2.23 36.48 18.61
N PRO A 75 3.18 36.65 19.56
CA PRO A 75 3.31 35.69 20.63
C PRO A 75 2.02 35.77 21.44
N VAL A 76 1.04 34.93 21.10
CA VAL A 76 0.02 34.55 22.09
C VAL A 76 0.83 33.90 23.18
N GLN A 77 1.06 34.66 24.24
CA GLN A 77 1.63 34.12 25.46
C GLN A 77 0.77 32.88 25.79
N PRO A 78 1.39 31.70 25.99
CA PRO A 78 0.65 30.61 26.60
C PRO A 78 0.04 31.19 27.85
N MET A 79 -1.29 31.19 27.90
CA MET A 79 -2.09 31.74 29.00
C MET A 79 -1.37 31.35 30.28
N ARG A 80 -0.71 32.33 30.91
CA ARG A 80 0.04 32.12 32.14
C ARG A 80 -1.05 31.62 33.09
N ALA A 81 -1.02 30.33 33.41
CA ALA A 81 -1.89 29.78 34.44
C ALA A 81 -1.78 30.76 35.60
N GLU A 82 -2.91 31.40 35.94
CA GLU A 82 -2.93 32.34 37.05
C GLU A 82 -2.20 31.71 38.23
N ASP A 83 -1.37 32.51 38.90
CA ASP A 83 -0.63 32.09 40.08
C ASP A 83 -1.53 31.24 41.00
N PRO A 84 -0.99 30.18 41.63
CA PRO A 84 -1.70 29.40 42.64
C PRO A 84 -1.87 30.26 43.90
N GLN A 85 -2.75 31.26 43.85
CA GLN A 85 -3.20 32.02 45.01
C GLN A 85 -4.26 31.26 45.82
N THR A 86 -4.48 29.98 45.51
CA THR A 86 -5.21 29.06 46.38
C THR A 86 -4.20 28.25 47.17
N LEU A 87 -3.60 28.94 48.14
CA LEU A 87 -3.18 28.32 49.39
C LEU A 87 -4.31 27.40 49.89
N GLU A 88 -3.87 26.26 50.44
CA GLU A 88 -4.54 25.54 51.52
C GLU A 88 -5.63 24.51 51.14
N GLY A 89 -5.25 23.23 51.10
CA GLY A 89 -6.23 22.15 51.04
C GLY A 89 -5.74 20.72 50.77
N HIS A 90 -4.78 20.21 51.55
CA HIS A 90 -4.52 18.77 51.87
C HIS A 90 -4.17 17.75 50.74
N PRO A 91 -3.41 16.68 51.05
CA PRO A 91 -2.35 16.15 50.17
C PRO A 91 -2.74 14.95 49.29
N VAL A 92 -2.03 14.86 48.16
CA VAL A 92 -1.51 13.64 47.48
C VAL A 92 -2.30 12.34 47.68
N SER A 93 -3.07 11.93 46.67
CA SER A 93 -3.39 10.52 46.41
C SER A 93 -2.64 10.03 45.18
N ILE A 94 -1.34 9.79 45.35
CA ILE A 94 -0.61 8.84 44.51
C ILE A 94 -1.10 7.46 44.94
N ARG A 95 -2.05 6.88 44.19
CA ARG A 95 -2.21 5.45 43.88
C ARG A 95 -3.59 5.18 43.30
N GLU A 96 -3.65 4.98 41.98
CA GLU A 96 -4.14 3.72 41.43
C GLU A 96 -3.66 3.58 39.98
N LYS A 97 -2.58 2.82 39.79
CA LYS A 97 -2.28 2.18 38.50
C LYS A 97 -3.46 1.25 38.21
N LYS A 98 -4.42 1.68 37.39
CA LYS A 98 -5.33 0.73 36.74
C LYS A 98 -4.79 0.41 35.37
N ALA A 99 -4.50 -0.88 35.22
CA ALA A 99 -4.18 -1.52 33.98
C ALA A 99 -5.16 -1.08 32.89
N TRP A 100 -4.64 -0.77 31.71
CA TRP A 100 -5.44 -0.66 30.51
C TRP A 100 -6.01 -2.05 30.21
N GLU A 101 -7.14 -2.40 30.81
CA GLU A 101 -7.92 -3.54 30.34
C GLU A 101 -8.37 -3.22 28.92
N LEU A 102 -7.86 -3.99 27.97
CA LEU A 102 -8.24 -3.95 26.57
C LEU A 102 -9.76 -4.12 26.49
N PRO A 103 -10.50 -3.21 25.83
CA PRO A 103 -11.91 -3.44 25.57
C PRO A 103 -12.05 -4.71 24.72
N GLU A 104 -12.91 -5.64 25.16
CA GLU A 104 -13.31 -6.84 24.41
C GLU A 104 -13.83 -6.41 23.03
N GLY A 105 -12.96 -6.51 22.01
CA GLY A 105 -13.24 -6.04 20.65
C GLY A 105 -12.07 -5.37 19.94
N SER A 106 -10.94 -5.11 20.62
CA SER A 106 -9.71 -4.63 19.97
C SER A 106 -9.09 -5.72 19.07
N ILE A 107 -9.39 -5.70 17.78
CA ILE A 107 -8.68 -6.50 16.78
C ILE A 107 -7.31 -5.84 16.54
N VAL A 108 -6.25 -6.50 16.99
CA VAL A 108 -4.86 -6.07 16.78
C VAL A 108 -4.44 -6.45 15.36
N LEU A 109 -4.32 -5.46 14.48
CA LEU A 109 -3.45 -5.55 13.29
C LEU A 109 -2.13 -4.86 13.65
N GLU A 110 -1.07 -5.66 13.81
CA GLU A 110 0.35 -5.25 13.83
C GLU A 110 0.62 -3.82 14.35
N GLY A 111 0.27 -3.56 15.61
CA GLY A 111 0.86 -2.45 16.37
C GLY A 111 0.22 -1.06 16.25
N ILE A 112 -0.99 -0.92 15.68
CA ILE A 112 -1.73 0.36 15.75
C ILE A 112 -3.13 0.12 16.38
N PRO A 113 -3.46 0.72 17.53
CA PRO A 113 -4.81 0.65 18.08
C PRO A 113 -5.74 1.50 17.22
N VAL A 114 -6.46 0.85 16.30
CA VAL A 114 -7.54 1.49 15.53
C VAL A 114 -8.80 1.48 16.40
N PHE A 115 -9.17 2.65 16.90
CA PHE A 115 -10.44 2.83 17.61
C PHE A 115 -11.59 2.79 16.60
N PRO A 116 -12.62 1.94 16.77
CA PRO A 116 -13.80 2.00 15.92
C PRO A 116 -14.56 3.28 16.29
N GLN A 117 -14.48 4.31 15.45
CA GLN A 117 -15.39 5.44 15.57
C GLN A 117 -16.81 4.97 15.26
N ALA A 118 -17.62 4.96 16.32
CA ALA A 118 -19.06 4.76 16.26
C ALA A 118 -19.66 5.68 15.18
N MET A 119 -20.39 5.08 14.25
CA MET A 119 -21.22 5.78 13.28
C MET A 119 -22.21 6.69 14.02
N ILE A 120 -21.88 7.96 14.13
CA ILE A 120 -22.83 9.00 14.50
C ILE A 120 -23.63 9.31 13.23
N SER A 121 -24.86 8.81 13.23
CA SER A 121 -25.97 9.14 12.35
C SER A 121 -26.11 10.65 12.11
N LYS A 122 -26.19 11.10 10.84
CA LYS A 122 -27.13 12.11 10.32
C LYS A 122 -27.39 11.91 8.80
N SER A 123 -28.67 11.76 8.46
CA SER A 123 -29.38 11.84 7.16
C SER A 123 -28.87 12.95 6.21
N THR A 124 -28.93 12.98 4.87
CA THR A 124 -29.72 12.40 3.73
C THR A 124 -29.17 13.09 2.41
N PRO A 125 -29.55 12.78 1.13
CA PRO A 125 -30.74 12.09 0.62
C PRO A 125 -30.48 11.02 -0.49
N SER A 126 -31.56 10.30 -0.80
CA SER A 126 -31.70 9.29 -1.86
C SER A 126 -31.31 9.76 -3.27
N PRO A 127 -30.84 8.84 -4.14
CA PRO A 127 -30.42 9.17 -5.50
C PRO A 127 -31.59 9.56 -6.41
N PRO A 128 -31.38 10.44 -7.42
CA PRO A 128 -32.42 10.85 -8.35
C PRO A 128 -32.88 9.70 -9.25
N LYS A 129 -34.20 9.52 -9.35
CA LYS A 129 -34.87 8.53 -10.19
C LYS A 129 -34.80 8.97 -11.66
N ILE A 130 -34.08 8.21 -12.49
CA ILE A 130 -33.99 8.43 -13.94
C ILE A 130 -35.26 7.85 -14.61
N PRO A 131 -36.06 8.63 -15.37
CA PRO A 131 -37.13 8.06 -16.16
C PRO A 131 -36.56 7.37 -17.41
N ALA A 132 -36.99 6.13 -17.66
CA ALA A 132 -36.69 5.41 -18.89
C ALA A 132 -37.32 6.14 -20.08
N ARG A 133 -36.49 6.53 -21.05
CA ARG A 133 -36.97 7.09 -22.33
C ARG A 133 -37.32 5.93 -23.25
N VAL A 134 -38.62 5.74 -23.46
CA VAL A 134 -39.16 4.94 -24.56
C VAL A 134 -38.98 5.76 -25.84
N VAL A 135 -38.11 5.29 -26.75
CA VAL A 135 -38.28 5.41 -28.21
C VAL A 135 -37.63 4.17 -28.83
#